data_AF-R1GM02-F1
#
_entry.id   AF-R1GM02-F1
#
_cell.length_a   1.000
_cell.length_b   1.000
_cell.length_c   1.000
_cell.angle_alpha   90.00
_cell.angle_beta   90.00
_cell.angle_gamma   90.00
#
_symmetry.space_group_name_H-M   'P 1'
#
loop_
_entity.id
_entity.type
_entity.pdbx_description
1 polymer ?
#
loop_
_entity_poly.entity_id
_entity_poly.type
_entity_poly.pdbx_seq_one_letter_code
_entity_poly.pdbx_strand_id
1 'polypeptide(L)'
;MGTFWGKVNDSLADTLNDFFEYRGRVWIVSIRENQLLNDSLIVSEDSFREPMDWMVDQGYPDDVLEELEYLKLSQSISVKVGDIEHCIMRVK
;
A
#
# COMPACT_ATOMS: atom_id res chain seq x y z
N MET A 1 31.35 29.34 0.35
CA MET A 1 29.98 29.07 0.82
C MET A 1 29.13 28.68 -0.39
N GLY A 2 28.85 27.40 -0.61
CA GLY A 2 27.98 27.02 -1.72
C GLY A 2 27.92 25.53 -1.96
N THR A 3 26.94 24.86 -1.34
CA THR A 3 26.35 23.55 -1.75
C THR A 3 25.19 23.14 -0.83
N PHE A 4 24.41 24.10 -0.32
CA PHE A 4 23.24 23.78 0.51
C PHE A 4 21.96 23.74 -0.33
N TRP A 5 21.80 24.64 -1.30
CA TRP A 5 20.57 24.77 -2.09
C TRP A 5 20.29 23.60 -3.06
N GLY A 6 21.32 22.97 -3.64
CA GLY A 6 21.14 21.82 -4.54
C GLY A 6 20.60 20.57 -3.83
N LYS A 7 21.13 20.23 -2.65
CA LYS A 7 20.72 19.05 -1.88
C LYS A 7 19.28 19.13 -1.37
N VAL A 8 18.80 20.33 -1.04
CA VAL A 8 17.43 20.54 -0.55
C VAL A 8 16.43 20.37 -1.70
N ASN A 9 16.78 20.77 -2.92
CA ASN A 9 15.93 20.60 -4.09
C ASN A 9 15.71 19.12 -4.44
N ASP A 10 16.78 18.32 -4.41
CA ASP A 10 16.72 16.91 -4.80
C ASP A 10 15.94 16.08 -3.76
N SER A 11 16.18 16.30 -2.46
CA SER A 11 15.42 15.60 -1.39
C SER A 11 13.92 15.90 -1.39
N LEU A 12 13.52 17.13 -1.76
CA LEU A 12 12.11 17.49 -1.89
C LEU A 12 11.48 16.86 -3.12
N ALA A 13 12.21 16.79 -4.23
CA ALA A 13 11.74 16.13 -5.45
C ALA A 13 11.49 14.64 -5.21
N ASP A 14 12.41 13.95 -4.52
CA ASP A 14 12.26 12.53 -4.17
C ASP A 14 11.05 12.30 -3.25
N THR A 15 10.91 13.10 -2.19
CA THR A 15 9.77 12.98 -1.26
C THR A 15 8.43 13.26 -1.96
N LEU A 16 8.39 14.23 -2.87
CA LEU A 16 7.19 14.52 -3.67
C LEU A 16 6.90 13.41 -4.66
N ASN A 17 7.93 12.83 -5.28
CA ASN A 17 7.76 11.72 -6.22
C ASN A 17 7.22 10.49 -5.49
N ASP A 18 7.81 10.12 -4.36
CA ASP A 18 7.32 9.04 -3.49
C ASP A 18 5.86 9.30 -3.08
N PHE A 19 5.54 10.54 -2.71
CA PHE A 19 4.17 10.97 -2.38
C PHE A 19 3.17 10.76 -3.53
N PHE A 20 3.56 11.07 -4.77
CA PHE A 20 2.72 10.84 -5.94
C PHE A 20 2.61 9.35 -6.30
N GLU A 21 3.69 8.58 -6.11
CA GLU A 21 3.73 7.17 -6.45
C GLU A 21 2.77 6.34 -5.60
N TYR A 22 2.70 6.56 -4.28
CA TYR A 22 1.77 5.80 -3.44
C TYR A 22 0.33 6.29 -3.54
N ARG A 23 0.09 7.60 -3.67
CA ARG A 23 -1.27 8.17 -3.88
C ARG A 23 -1.93 7.63 -5.14
N GLY A 24 -1.15 7.18 -6.13
CA GLY A 24 -1.69 6.57 -7.35
C GLY A 24 -2.21 5.14 -7.17
N ARG A 25 -1.90 4.47 -6.05
CA ARG A 25 -2.15 3.04 -5.86
C ARG A 25 -3.60 2.75 -5.51
N VAL A 26 -4.09 1.69 -6.13
CA VAL A 26 -5.41 1.13 -5.82
C VAL A 26 -5.28 -0.36 -5.60
N TRP A 27 -5.93 -0.83 -4.55
CA TRP A 27 -5.92 -2.22 -4.13
C TRP A 27 -7.32 -2.80 -4.20
N ILE A 28 -7.42 -4.04 -4.63
CA ILE A 28 -8.60 -4.88 -4.39
C ILE A 28 -8.25 -5.81 -3.24
N VAL A 29 -9.04 -5.77 -2.16
CA VAL A 29 -8.90 -6.65 -1.00
C VAL A 29 -10.09 -7.60 -0.98
N SER A 30 -9.83 -8.88 -1.17
CA SER A 30 -10.83 -9.94 -1.03
C SER A 30 -10.70 -10.58 0.34
N ILE A 31 -11.77 -10.58 1.12
CA ILE A 31 -11.83 -11.10 2.48
C ILE A 31 -12.53 -12.45 2.44
N ARG A 32 -11.84 -13.50 2.88
CA ARG A 32 -12.27 -14.90 2.94
C ARG A 32 -12.42 -15.32 4.40
N GLU A 33 -13.64 -15.28 4.90
CA GLU A 33 -13.98 -15.84 6.23
C GLU A 33 -14.29 -17.34 6.16
N ASN A 34 -14.81 -17.84 5.03
CA ASN A 34 -15.10 -19.27 4.80
C ASN A 34 -15.25 -19.55 3.28
N GLN A 35 -15.37 -20.81 2.86
CA GLN A 35 -15.51 -21.23 1.44
C GLN A 35 -16.68 -20.60 0.68
N LEU A 36 -17.64 -19.96 1.37
CA LEU A 36 -18.90 -19.45 0.81
C LEU A 36 -19.02 -17.93 0.85
N LEU A 37 -18.23 -17.22 1.66
CA LEU A 37 -18.31 -15.78 1.83
C LEU A 37 -17.00 -15.14 1.38
N ASN A 38 -17.08 -14.43 0.25
CA ASN A 38 -16.02 -13.61 -0.30
C ASN A 38 -16.56 -12.18 -0.40
N ASP A 39 -16.20 -11.33 0.54
CA ASP A 39 -16.40 -9.89 0.39
C ASP A 39 -15.21 -9.29 -0.35
N SER A 40 -15.45 -8.26 -1.15
CA SER A 40 -14.40 -7.57 -1.90
C SER A 40 -14.54 -6.07 -1.76
N LEU A 41 -13.41 -5.44 -1.44
CA LEU A 41 -13.28 -4.04 -1.12
C LEU A 41 -12.27 -3.41 -2.07
N ILE A 42 -12.54 -2.17 -2.49
CA ILE A 42 -11.58 -1.34 -3.22
C ILE A 42 -10.98 -0.33 -2.23
N VAL A 43 -9.66 -0.36 -2.08
CA VAL A 43 -8.91 0.57 -1.25
C VAL A 43 -8.10 1.48 -2.17
N SER A 44 -8.42 2.78 -2.19
CA SER A 44 -7.63 3.77 -2.93
C SER A 44 -6.75 4.56 -1.97
N GLU A 45 -5.46 4.67 -2.29
CA GLU A 45 -4.52 5.48 -1.51
C GLU A 45 -4.63 6.99 -1.78
N ASP A 46 -5.50 7.43 -2.70
CA ASP A 46 -5.65 8.83 -3.10
C ASP A 46 -5.87 9.78 -1.91
N SER A 47 -6.47 9.30 -0.81
CA SER A 47 -6.82 10.09 0.38
C SER A 47 -5.90 9.86 1.59
N PHE A 48 -4.93 8.96 1.50
CA PHE A 48 -4.13 8.52 2.66
C PHE A 48 -3.02 9.49 3.01
N ARG A 49 -2.72 9.61 4.31
CA ARG A 49 -1.63 10.47 4.78
C ARG A 49 -0.29 9.76 4.66
N GLU A 50 -0.28 8.46 4.92
CA GLU A 50 0.88 7.59 4.87
C GLU A 50 0.61 6.41 3.91
N PRO A 51 1.65 5.79 3.33
CA PRO A 51 1.49 4.58 2.51
C PRO A 51 0.77 3.48 3.29
N MET A 52 -0.16 2.78 2.64
CA MET A 52 -0.85 1.61 3.22
C MET A 52 -1.61 1.88 4.54
N ASP A 53 -1.98 3.13 4.82
CA ASP A 53 -2.69 3.60 6.04
C ASP A 53 -3.85 2.67 6.45
N TRP A 54 -4.69 2.29 5.48
CA TRP A 54 -5.82 1.39 5.73
C TRP A 54 -5.39 -0.01 6.20
N MET A 55 -4.30 -0.56 5.66
CA MET A 55 -3.80 -1.89 6.01
C MET A 55 -3.14 -1.89 7.39
N VAL A 56 -2.45 -0.79 7.73
CA VAL A 56 -1.94 -0.54 9.08
C VAL A 56 -3.10 -0.52 10.09
N ASP A 57 -4.18 0.21 9.78
CA ASP A 57 -5.40 0.25 10.60
C ASP A 57 -6.07 -1.13 10.76
N GLN A 58 -5.98 -2.00 9.75
CA GLN A 58 -6.47 -3.39 9.83
C GLN A 58 -5.54 -4.32 10.62
N GLY A 59 -4.34 -3.88 11.02
CA GLY A 59 -3.40 -4.68 11.80
C GLY A 59 -2.60 -5.68 10.98
N TYR A 60 -2.27 -5.33 9.72
CA TYR A 60 -1.38 -6.14 8.90
C TYR A 60 0.03 -6.13 9.50
N PRO A 61 0.73 -7.28 9.49
CA PRO A 61 2.09 -7.33 10.03
C PRO A 61 3.09 -6.65 9.09
N ASP A 62 4.15 -6.09 9.67
CA ASP A 62 5.12 -5.22 8.97
C ASP A 62 5.81 -5.91 7.78
N ASP A 63 6.06 -7.22 7.88
CA ASP A 63 6.66 -8.03 6.81
C ASP A 63 5.77 -8.10 5.56
N VAL A 64 4.44 -8.13 5.76
CA VAL A 64 3.46 -8.11 4.68
C VAL A 64 3.34 -6.72 4.08
N LEU A 65 3.41 -5.66 4.89
CA LEU A 65 3.42 -4.29 4.39
C LEU A 65 4.66 -4.03 3.52
N GLU A 66 5.83 -4.54 3.93
CA GLU A 66 7.05 -4.47 3.13
C GLU A 66 6.89 -5.21 1.79
N GLU A 67 6.29 -6.42 1.79
CA GLU A 67 6.01 -7.16 0.56
C GLU A 67 5.04 -6.42 -0.38
N LEU A 68 4.02 -5.77 0.18
CA LEU A 68 3.03 -4.99 -0.58
C LEU A 68 3.63 -3.76 -1.25
N GLU A 69 4.60 -3.10 -0.63
CA GLU A 69 5.29 -1.95 -1.21
C GLU A 69 5.99 -2.31 -2.54
N TYR A 70 6.54 -3.53 -2.64
CA TYR A 70 7.21 -4.02 -3.85
C TYR A 70 6.27 -4.71 -4.85
N LEU A 71 4.96 -4.79 -4.54
CA LEU A 71 4.00 -5.48 -5.38
C LEU A 71 3.77 -4.74 -6.70
N LYS A 72 3.89 -5.46 -7.82
CA LYS A 72 3.60 -4.90 -9.15
C LYS A 72 2.11 -4.98 -9.48
N LEU A 73 1.71 -4.21 -10.49
CA LEU A 73 0.36 -4.28 -11.06
C LEU A 73 -0.06 -5.72 -11.39
N SER A 74 -1.30 -6.04 -11.06
CA SER A 74 -1.94 -7.35 -11.25
C SER A 74 -1.29 -8.51 -10.46
N GLN A 75 -0.33 -8.23 -9.58
CA GLN A 75 0.14 -9.19 -8.61
C GLN A 75 -0.75 -9.15 -7.37
N SER A 76 -0.81 -10.28 -6.68
CA SER A 76 -1.59 -10.43 -5.45
C SER A 76 -0.86 -11.25 -4.42
N ILE A 77 -1.09 -10.96 -3.15
CA ILE A 77 -0.65 -11.79 -2.02
C ILE A 77 -1.84 -12.19 -1.17
N SER A 78 -1.74 -13.36 -0.54
CA SER A 78 -2.66 -13.79 0.50
C SER A 78 -1.99 -13.66 1.86
N VAL A 79 -2.65 -13.01 2.80
CA VAL A 79 -2.21 -12.84 4.18
C VAL A 79 -3.33 -13.26 5.12
N LYS A 80 -2.98 -13.84 6.27
CA LYS A 80 -3.92 -14.01 7.37
C LYS A 80 -3.86 -12.83 8.32
N VAL A 81 -5.01 -12.17 8.50
CA VAL A 81 -5.20 -11.12 9.50
C VAL A 81 -6.10 -11.71 10.59
N GLY A 82 -5.49 -12.13 11.70
CA GLY A 82 -6.16 -12.99 12.68
C GLY A 82 -6.53 -14.35 12.07
N ASP A 83 -7.82 -14.71 12.11
CA ASP A 83 -8.34 -15.97 11.55
C ASP A 83 -8.88 -15.84 10.12
N ILE A 84 -8.84 -14.64 9.54
CA ILE A 84 -9.45 -14.33 8.24
C ILE A 84 -8.35 -14.24 7.17
N GLU A 85 -8.58 -14.86 6.01
CA GLU A 85 -7.66 -14.74 4.88
C GLU A 85 -8.02 -13.53 4.03
N HIS A 86 -7.05 -12.63 3.81
CA HIS A 86 -7.18 -11.47 2.94
C HIS A 86 -6.31 -11.69 1.71
N CYS A 87 -6.87 -11.50 0.52
CA CYS A 87 -6.14 -11.50 -0.74
C CYS A 87 -6.10 -10.08 -1.29
N ILE A 88 -4.91 -9.50 -1.35
CA ILE A 88 -4.67 -8.12 -1.76
C ILE A 88 -4.06 -8.13 -3.15
N MET A 89 -4.67 -7.39 -4.09
CA MET A 89 -4.19 -7.25 -5.46
C MET A 89 -3.96 -5.77 -5.78
N ARG A 90 -2.80 -5.45 -6.34
CA ARG A 90 -2.56 -4.11 -6.88
C ARG A 90 -3.21 -3.97 -8.24
N VAL A 91 -4.11 -3.01 -8.39
CA VAL A 91 -4.79 -2.74 -9.66
C VAL A 91 -4.42 -1.41 -10.30
N LYS A 92 -3.74 -0.53 -9.56
CA LYS A 92 -3.16 0.72 -10.06
C LYS A 92 -1.83 1.03 -9.35
#